data_AF-A0A5Q4FQM8-F1
#
_entry.id   AF-A0A5Q4FQM8-F1
#
_cell.length_a   1.000
_cell.length_b   1.000
_cell.length_c   1.000
_cell.angle_alpha   90.00
_cell.angle_beta   90.00
_cell.angle_gamma   90.00
#
_symmetry.space_group_name_H-M   'P 1'
#
loop_
_entity.id
_entity.type
_entity.pdbx_description
1 polymer ?
#
loop_
_entity_poly.entity_id
_entity_poly.type
_entity_poly.pdbx_seq_one_letter_code
_entity_poly.pdbx_strand_id
1 'polypeptide(L)'
;MVKLISWNIARRAKAWRCLPDSGCDIALLQEATAPPADIMDRVECGPSHWNTAGAGTNRAWRSAIVRLSDRVRVEWLDPKSIEDAMPGELAVSRPGTLDAAIVTPESGDPLTVISLYGAWEIPHTGLKSSWIYADA
;
A
#
# COMPACT_ATOMS: atom_id res chain seq x y z
N MET A 1 -10.13 -17.44 11.66
CA MET A 1 -10.69 -16.13 11.27
C MET A 1 -9.54 -15.20 10.97
N VAL A 2 -9.51 -14.58 9.78
CA VAL A 2 -8.48 -13.60 9.40
C VAL A 2 -8.79 -12.25 10.05
N LYS A 3 -7.76 -11.62 10.61
CA LYS A 3 -7.83 -10.25 11.16
C LYS A 3 -7.07 -9.28 10.28
N LEU A 4 -7.76 -8.23 9.83
CA LEU A 4 -7.20 -7.17 8.99
C LEU A 4 -7.16 -5.87 9.78
N ILE A 5 -6.14 -5.04 9.55
CA ILE A 5 -6.14 -3.63 9.95
C ILE A 5 -5.91 -2.76 8.71
N SER A 6 -6.65 -1.66 8.57
CA SER A 6 -6.38 -0.64 7.54
C SER A 6 -5.94 0.64 8.23
N TRP A 7 -4.82 1.21 7.80
CA TRP A 7 -4.22 2.37 8.48
C TRP A 7 -3.38 3.23 7.54
N ASN A 8 -3.77 4.50 7.40
CA ASN A 8 -2.85 5.53 6.92
C ASN A 8 -1.84 5.86 8.03
N ILE A 9 -0.60 5.41 7.86
CA ILE A 9 0.44 5.58 8.88
C ILE A 9 1.17 6.92 8.78
N ALA A 10 0.79 7.77 7.82
CA ALA A 10 1.33 9.11 7.61
C ALA A 10 2.86 9.16 7.65
N ARG A 11 3.51 8.15 7.06
CA ARG A 11 4.97 8.01 6.96
C ARG A 11 5.67 7.86 8.32
N ARG A 12 4.94 7.47 9.37
CA ARG A 12 5.46 7.40 10.74
C ARG A 12 6.08 6.03 11.03
N ALA A 13 7.39 6.01 11.24
CA ALA A 13 8.12 4.81 11.68
C ALA A 13 7.59 4.22 13.00
N LYS A 14 7.00 5.02 13.89
CA LYS A 14 6.41 4.53 15.13
C LYS A 14 5.17 3.64 14.88
N ALA A 15 4.39 3.93 13.84
CA ALA A 15 3.21 3.14 13.50
C ALA A 15 3.60 1.73 13.02
N TRP A 16 4.66 1.63 12.22
CA TRP A 16 5.26 0.34 11.81
C TRP A 16 5.57 -0.57 13.00
N ARG A 17 6.17 -0.01 14.06
CA ARG A 17 6.54 -0.77 15.26
C ARG A 17 5.35 -1.33 16.04
N CYS A 18 4.15 -0.80 15.84
CA CYS A 18 2.94 -1.33 16.46
C CYS A 18 2.36 -2.54 15.71
N LEU A 19 2.71 -2.74 14.44
CA LEU A 19 2.06 -3.76 13.60
C LEU A 19 2.35 -5.20 14.04
N PRO A 20 3.59 -5.61 14.35
CA PRO A 20 3.88 -6.99 14.71
C PRO A 20 3.11 -7.48 15.96
N ASP A 21 2.79 -6.56 16.87
CA ASP A 21 2.13 -6.87 18.14
C ASP A 21 0.61 -6.57 18.10
N SER A 22 0.07 -6.21 16.94
CA SER A 22 -1.35 -5.85 16.75
C SER A 22 -2.31 -7.04 16.88
N GLY A 23 -1.81 -8.27 16.71
CA GLY A 23 -2.62 -9.48 16.63
C GLY A 23 -3.40 -9.63 15.31
N CYS A 24 -3.17 -8.75 14.33
CA CYS A 24 -3.70 -8.87 12.97
C CYS A 24 -2.86 -9.84 12.13
N ASP A 25 -3.45 -10.38 11.06
CA ASP A 25 -2.76 -11.24 10.10
C ASP A 25 -2.22 -10.43 8.91
N ILE A 26 -2.97 -9.40 8.50
CA ILE A 26 -2.60 -8.51 7.39
C ILE A 26 -2.84 -7.05 7.80
N ALA A 27 -1.95 -6.16 7.38
CA ALA A 27 -2.10 -4.71 7.44
C ALA A 27 -2.26 -4.13 6.02
N LEU A 28 -3.25 -3.26 5.82
CA LEU A 28 -3.46 -2.47 4.61
C LEU A 28 -3.03 -1.04 4.92
N LEU A 29 -1.81 -0.67 4.54
CA LEU A 29 -1.19 0.60 4.89
C LEU A 29 -1.29 1.61 3.76
N GLN A 30 -1.54 2.86 4.12
CA GLN A 30 -1.44 4.00 3.21
C GLN A 30 -0.36 4.98 3.70
N GLU A 31 0.23 5.73 2.77
CA GLU A 31 1.38 6.61 3.03
C GLU A 31 2.52 5.92 3.79
N ALA A 32 2.77 4.65 3.44
CA ALA A 32 3.81 3.84 4.06
C ALA A 32 5.16 4.12 3.41
N THR A 33 6.13 4.57 4.22
CA THR A 33 7.55 4.48 3.89
C THR A 33 8.04 3.05 4.11
N ALA A 34 9.23 2.71 3.63
CA ALA A 34 9.85 1.42 3.92
C ALA A 34 9.85 1.08 5.42
N PRO A 35 9.65 -0.20 5.80
CA PRO A 35 9.66 -0.62 7.19
C PRO A 35 11.03 -0.31 7.82
N PRO A 36 11.05 0.18 9.08
CA PRO A 36 12.29 0.35 9.83
C PRO A 36 13.09 -0.96 9.94
N ALA A 37 14.42 -0.85 9.91
CA ALA A 37 15.31 -2.02 9.93
C ALA A 37 15.07 -2.96 11.12
N ASP A 38 14.69 -2.42 12.27
CA ASP A 38 14.44 -3.16 13.51
C ASP A 38 13.21 -4.07 13.47
N ILE A 39 12.35 -3.95 12.45
CA ILE A 39 11.15 -4.78 12.30
C ILE A 39 11.10 -5.57 10.99
N MET A 40 12.11 -5.45 10.11
CA MET A 40 12.06 -6.06 8.76
C MET A 40 11.88 -7.58 8.82
N ASP A 41 12.48 -8.26 9.80
CA ASP A 41 12.35 -9.71 9.95
C ASP A 41 11.01 -10.16 10.56
N ARG A 42 10.16 -9.20 10.97
CA ARG A 42 8.86 -9.46 11.62
C ARG A 42 7.67 -9.14 10.72
N VAL A 43 7.93 -8.60 9.52
CA VAL A 43 6.90 -8.20 8.57
C VAL A 43 7.32 -8.60 7.17
N GLU A 44 6.36 -8.99 6.33
CA GLU A 44 6.60 -9.23 4.92
C GLU A 44 5.77 -8.25 4.09
N CYS A 45 6.41 -7.55 3.16
CA CYS A 45 5.79 -6.56 2.29
C CYS A 45 5.87 -7.00 0.83
N GLY A 46 4.94 -6.53 0.00
CA GLY A 46 4.97 -6.76 -1.44
C GLY A 46 6.22 -6.18 -2.13
N PRO A 47 6.58 -6.71 -3.32
CA PRO A 47 7.87 -6.49 -3.96
C PRO A 47 8.04 -5.12 -4.62
N SER A 48 6.98 -4.31 -4.72
CA SER A 48 7.03 -3.06 -5.48
C SER A 48 8.05 -2.07 -4.88
N HIS A 49 8.37 -1.01 -5.61
CA HIS A 49 9.29 0.02 -5.11
C HIS A 49 8.63 0.91 -4.04
N TRP A 50 9.43 1.47 -3.13
CA TRP A 50 8.98 2.36 -2.04
C TRP A 50 8.81 3.81 -2.52
N ASN A 51 7.95 4.00 -3.50
CA ASN A 51 7.64 5.31 -4.06
C ASN A 51 6.22 5.37 -4.63
N THR A 52 5.69 6.58 -4.72
CA THR A 52 4.45 6.88 -5.44
C THR A 52 4.79 7.77 -6.63
N ALA A 53 4.29 7.40 -7.81
CA ALA A 53 4.50 8.16 -9.03
C ALA A 53 3.88 9.57 -8.96
N GLY A 54 4.43 10.50 -9.73
CA GLY A 54 3.92 11.87 -9.86
C GLY A 54 4.94 12.84 -10.46
N ALA A 55 4.48 13.72 -11.34
CA ALA A 55 5.34 14.63 -12.10
C ALA A 55 6.12 15.58 -11.18
N GLY A 56 7.46 15.52 -11.24
CA GLY A 56 8.34 16.42 -10.49
C GLY A 56 8.30 16.25 -8.96
N THR A 57 7.68 15.18 -8.44
CA THR A 57 7.57 14.93 -7.01
C THR A 57 8.37 13.69 -6.59
N ASN A 58 9.16 13.80 -5.53
CA ASN A 58 9.76 12.64 -4.87
C ASN A 58 8.88 12.22 -3.69
N ARG A 59 7.99 11.25 -3.92
CA ARG A 59 7.11 10.68 -2.89
C ARG A 59 7.65 9.32 -2.46
N ALA A 60 8.57 9.31 -1.50
CA ALA A 60 9.20 8.10 -0.95
C ALA A 60 8.27 7.31 0.01
N TRP A 61 7.03 7.09 -0.41
CA TRP A 61 5.99 6.34 0.30
C TRP A 61 5.06 5.68 -0.72
N ARG A 62 4.29 4.69 -0.30
CA ARG A 62 3.28 3.99 -1.11
C ARG A 62 2.12 3.47 -0.27
N SER A 63 1.07 2.99 -0.92
CA SER A 63 0.18 1.98 -0.35
C SER A 63 0.93 0.65 -0.26
N ALA A 64 0.70 -0.11 0.81
CA ALA A 64 1.36 -1.39 1.02
C ALA A 64 0.41 -2.38 1.71
N ILE A 65 0.49 -3.64 1.33
CA ILE A 65 -0.04 -4.77 2.08
C ILE A 65 1.13 -5.40 2.86
N VAL A 66 0.88 -5.71 4.13
CA VAL A 66 1.88 -6.26 5.04
C VAL A 66 1.34 -7.53 5.67
N ARG A 67 2.03 -8.65 5.50
CA ARG A 67 1.76 -9.88 6.24
C ARG A 67 2.43 -9.81 7.61
N LEU A 68 1.66 -10.15 8.64
CA LEU A 68 2.05 -10.04 10.05
C LEU A 68 2.01 -11.39 10.79
N SER A 69 1.55 -12.46 10.13
CA SER A 69 1.24 -13.74 10.76
C SER A 69 1.39 -14.88 9.76
N ASP A 70 1.78 -16.05 10.27
CA ASP A 70 1.90 -17.27 9.46
C ASP A 70 0.59 -18.02 9.23
N ARG A 71 -0.52 -17.57 9.84
CA ARG A 71 -1.86 -18.18 9.71
C ARG A 71 -2.52 -17.94 8.35
N VAL A 72 -1.90 -17.14 7.50
CA VAL A 72 -2.38 -16.81 6.15
C VAL A 72 -1.23 -16.99 5.18
N ARG A 73 -1.51 -17.29 3.92
CA ARG A 73 -0.57 -17.21 2.79
C ARG A 73 -0.92 -15.99 1.96
N VAL A 74 0.08 -15.29 1.44
CA VAL A 74 -0.11 -14.10 0.60
C VAL A 74 0.47 -14.34 -0.78
N GLU A 75 -0.34 -14.11 -1.80
CA GLU A 75 0.07 -14.03 -3.19
C GLU A 75 -0.06 -12.58 -3.63
N TRP A 76 1.08 -11.93 -3.87
CA TRP A 76 1.15 -10.52 -4.27
C TRP A 76 0.69 -10.37 -5.72
N LEU A 77 -0.23 -9.43 -5.97
CA LEU A 77 -0.66 -9.08 -7.31
C LEU A 77 0.11 -7.84 -7.73
N ASP A 78 0.88 -7.93 -8.82
CA ASP A 78 1.71 -6.83 -9.32
C ASP A 78 0.86 -5.79 -10.06
N PRO A 79 0.63 -4.59 -9.49
CA PRO A 79 -0.11 -3.55 -10.16
C PRO A 79 0.81 -2.84 -11.16
N LYS A 80 0.35 -2.68 -12.39
CA LYS A 80 1.11 -2.03 -13.46
C LYS A 80 0.60 -0.63 -13.74
N SER A 81 1.45 0.22 -14.32
CA SER A 81 0.98 1.49 -14.87
C SER A 81 -0.09 1.23 -15.94
N ILE A 82 -0.99 2.18 -16.17
CA ILE A 82 -1.99 2.07 -17.26
C ILE A 82 -1.31 1.88 -18.63
N GLU A 83 -0.14 2.48 -18.83
CA GLU A 83 0.62 2.40 -20.08
C GLU A 83 1.20 1.01 -20.32
N ASP A 84 1.57 0.30 -19.25
CA ASP A 84 2.24 -1.01 -19.30
C ASP A 84 1.30 -2.20 -19.10
N ALA A 85 0.08 -1.97 -18.60
CA ALA A 85 -0.86 -3.03 -18.24
C ALA A 85 -1.47 -3.70 -19.48
N MET A 86 -1.47 -5.04 -19.48
CA MET A 86 -2.13 -5.88 -20.49
C MET A 86 -3.54 -6.29 -20.05
N PRO A 87 -4.42 -6.76 -20.97
CA PRO A 87 -5.73 -7.26 -20.60
C PRO A 87 -5.67 -8.37 -19.54
N GLY A 88 -6.45 -8.19 -18.46
CA GLY A 88 -6.47 -9.11 -17.31
C GLY A 88 -5.48 -8.76 -16.20
N GLU A 89 -4.59 -7.78 -16.41
CA GLU A 89 -3.68 -7.27 -15.38
C GLU A 89 -4.31 -6.11 -14.59
N LEU A 90 -3.77 -5.85 -13.41
CA LEU A 90 -4.24 -4.78 -12.54
C LEU A 90 -3.60 -3.44 -12.94
N ALA A 91 -4.31 -2.66 -13.75
CA ALA A 91 -3.88 -1.34 -14.19
C ALA A 91 -4.09 -0.26 -13.10
N VAL A 92 -3.10 0.61 -12.92
CA VAL A 92 -3.09 1.69 -11.93
C VAL A 92 -2.62 2.98 -12.59
N SER A 93 -3.40 4.07 -12.45
CA SER A 93 -3.07 5.39 -12.99
C SER A 93 -1.74 5.92 -12.46
N ARG A 94 -1.43 5.60 -11.20
CA ARG A 94 -0.27 6.11 -10.49
C ARG A 94 0.38 5.01 -9.64
N PRO A 95 1.43 4.34 -10.15
CA PRO A 95 2.13 3.32 -9.39
C PRO A 95 2.50 3.78 -7.97
N GLY A 96 2.29 2.91 -6.99
CA GLY A 96 2.47 3.21 -5.56
C GLY A 96 1.21 3.71 -4.84
N THR A 97 0.13 4.09 -5.52
CA THR A 97 -1.15 4.41 -4.85
C THR A 97 -1.99 3.19 -4.51
N LEU A 98 -1.72 2.05 -5.15
CA LEU A 98 -2.44 0.79 -4.99
C LEU A 98 -1.45 -0.34 -4.73
N ASP A 99 -1.78 -1.20 -3.77
CA ASP A 99 -1.17 -2.53 -3.59
C ASP A 99 -2.30 -3.57 -3.45
N ALA A 100 -2.09 -4.77 -3.99
CA ALA A 100 -3.10 -5.82 -4.03
C ALA A 100 -2.52 -7.21 -3.77
N ALA A 101 -3.30 -8.07 -3.11
CA ALA A 101 -2.89 -9.45 -2.87
C ALA A 101 -4.10 -10.38 -2.70
N ILE A 102 -3.88 -11.66 -2.99
CA ILE A 102 -4.79 -12.74 -2.59
C ILE A 102 -4.28 -13.34 -1.28
N VAL A 103 -5.12 -13.28 -0.25
CA VAL A 103 -4.84 -13.79 1.09
C VAL A 103 -5.61 -15.09 1.28
N THR A 104 -4.88 -16.21 1.43
CA THR A 104 -5.47 -17.52 1.70
C THR A 104 -5.30 -17.88 3.17
N PRO A 105 -6.37 -17.97 3.99
CA PRO A 105 -6.27 -18.49 5.36
C PRO A 105 -6.03 -20.01 5.37
N GLU A 106 -5.59 -20.55 6.50
CA GLU A 106 -5.55 -22.02 6.74
C GLU A 106 -6.91 -22.69 6.56
N SER A 107 -8.00 -21.97 6.86
CA SER A 107 -9.38 -22.45 6.73
C SER A 107 -10.29 -21.34 6.23
N GLY A 108 -11.17 -21.68 5.29
CA GLY A 108 -12.11 -20.76 4.67
C GLY A 108 -11.67 -20.29 3.29
N ASP A 109 -12.42 -19.35 2.72
CA ASP A 109 -12.20 -18.91 1.35
C ASP A 109 -11.07 -17.87 1.25
N PRO A 110 -10.30 -17.85 0.15
CA PRO A 110 -9.36 -16.79 -0.15
C PRO A 110 -10.05 -15.42 -0.26
N LEU A 111 -9.33 -14.37 0.10
CA LEU A 111 -9.80 -12.98 0.07
C LEU A 111 -8.86 -12.16 -0.79
N THR A 112 -9.40 -11.39 -1.74
CA THR A 112 -8.63 -10.32 -2.38
C THR A 112 -8.63 -9.10 -1.47
N VAL A 113 -7.44 -8.63 -1.10
CA VAL A 113 -7.27 -7.41 -0.31
C VAL A 113 -6.54 -6.36 -1.13
N ILE A 114 -6.92 -5.11 -0.92
CA ILE A 114 -6.38 -3.96 -1.66
C ILE A 114 -6.13 -2.84 -0.65
N SER A 115 -4.92 -2.28 -0.67
CA SER A 115 -4.64 -1.00 -0.03
C SER A 115 -4.60 0.08 -1.11
N LEU A 116 -5.42 1.11 -0.97
CA LEU A 116 -5.58 2.18 -1.97
C LEU A 116 -5.50 3.55 -1.30
N TYR A 117 -4.82 4.49 -1.96
CA TYR A 117 -4.69 5.87 -1.50
C TYR A 117 -4.67 6.86 -2.66
N GLY A 118 -5.59 7.83 -2.66
CA GLY A 118 -5.56 8.93 -3.63
C GLY A 118 -4.46 9.94 -3.30
N ALA A 119 -3.61 10.26 -4.26
CA ALA A 119 -2.58 11.28 -4.07
C ALA A 119 -3.22 12.68 -4.05
N TRP A 120 -2.98 13.43 -2.99
CA TRP A 120 -3.37 14.84 -2.93
C TRP A 120 -2.44 15.71 -3.77
N GLU A 121 -3.02 16.50 -4.64
CA GLU A 121 -2.35 17.43 -5.55
C GLU A 121 -2.74 18.88 -5.30
N ILE A 122 -1.92 19.78 -5.84
CA ILE A 122 -2.10 21.23 -5.77
C ILE A 122 -2.55 21.71 -7.16
N PRO A 123 -3.55 22.62 -7.24
CA PRO A 123 -4.02 23.17 -8.50
C PRO A 123 -2.90 23.87 -9.28
N HIS A 124 -3.07 23.96 -10.59
CA HIS A 124 -2.16 24.68 -11.47
C HIS A 124 -1.91 26.11 -10.96
N THR A 125 -0.65 26.58 -11.05
CA THR A 125 -0.21 27.86 -10.49
C THR A 125 -1.01 29.06 -11.01
N GLY A 126 -1.54 28.97 -12.23
CA GLY A 126 -2.43 29.97 -12.83
C GLY A 126 -3.74 30.22 -12.06
N LEU A 127 -4.21 29.27 -11.24
CA LEU A 127 -5.43 29.40 -10.44
C LEU A 127 -5.22 30.20 -9.14
N LYS A 128 -3.96 30.50 -8.77
CA LYS A 128 -3.60 31.29 -7.57
C LYS A 128 -4.36 30.87 -6.30
N SER A 129 -4.53 29.56 -6.11
CA SER A 129 -5.30 28.99 -5.01
C SER A 129 -4.48 28.00 -4.19
N SER A 130 -4.95 27.69 -2.98
CA SER A 130 -4.26 26.83 -2.01
C SER A 130 -5.08 25.61 -1.57
N TRP A 131 -6.24 25.34 -2.19
CA TRP A 131 -6.93 24.07 -1.97
C TRP A 131 -6.12 22.91 -2.56
N ILE A 132 -6.38 21.71 -2.05
CA ILE A 132 -5.84 20.46 -2.58
C ILE A 132 -6.98 19.64 -3.19
N TYR A 133 -6.66 18.77 -4.14
CA TYR A 133 -7.60 17.81 -4.69
C TYR A 133 -6.99 16.43 -4.73
N ALA A 134 -7.85 15.41 -4.68
CA ALA A 134 -7.42 14.06 -4.97
C ALA A 134 -7.38 13.90 -6.50
N ASP A 135 -6.21 13.58 -7.03
CA ASP A 135 -6.06 13.16 -8.42
C ASP A 135 -6.34 11.64 -8.49
N ALA A 136 -7.26 11.26 -9.38
CA ALA A 136 -7.76 9.88 -9.53
C ALA A 136 -6.99 9.15 -10.62
#